data_AF-E9G901-F1
#
_entry.id   AF-E9G901-F1
#
_cell.length_a   1.000
_cell.length_b   1.000
_cell.length_c   1.000
_cell.angle_alpha   90.00
_cell.angle_beta   90.00
_cell.angle_gamma   90.00
#
_symmetry.space_group_name_H-M   'P 1'
#
loop_
_entity.id
_entity.type
_entity.pdbx_description
1 polymer ?
#
loop_
_entity_poly.entity_id
_entity_poly.type
_entity_poly.pdbx_seq_one_letter_code
_entity_poly.pdbx_strand_id
1 'polypeptide(L)'
;MTKFTLAAVFMMLALAAGLHASDDLEVARQEYLTEEEKQRYMGAFKPVRSDEVREISSRALPTSIDYRTDSCLPPVRNQGGCGSCWAFSATTVVEFGKCKKSGGSARDFRSGVFNDANCVANNAHAMNVVGYGNLNGVDYWVVRNSWSAGWEAAGYVLVERGVDLHD
;
A
#
# COMPACT_ATOMS: atom_id res chain seq x y z
N MET A 1 33.40 -7.94 -12.72
CA MET A 1 33.14 -8.68 -13.99
C MET A 1 32.54 -10.08 -13.78
N THR A 2 32.27 -10.55 -12.56
CA THR A 2 31.71 -11.89 -12.29
C THR A 2 30.18 -11.92 -12.03
N LYS A 3 29.51 -10.77 -11.85
CA LYS A 3 28.05 -10.69 -11.63
C LYS A 3 27.21 -10.71 -12.92
N PHE A 4 27.79 -10.30 -14.06
CA PHE A 4 27.09 -10.27 -15.35
C PHE A 4 26.78 -11.66 -15.91
N THR A 5 27.60 -12.66 -15.58
CA THR A 5 27.45 -14.01 -16.11
C THR A 5 26.37 -14.81 -15.38
N LEU A 6 26.14 -14.54 -14.10
CA LEU A 6 25.18 -15.30 -13.29
C LEU A 6 23.73 -14.91 -13.61
N ALA A 7 23.46 -13.62 -13.83
CA ALA A 7 22.15 -13.14 -14.26
C ALA A 7 21.74 -13.69 -15.63
N ALA A 8 22.68 -13.77 -16.58
CA ALA A 8 22.43 -14.32 -17.91
C ALA A 8 22.11 -15.84 -17.87
N VAL A 9 22.77 -16.59 -16.99
CA VAL A 9 22.51 -18.04 -16.81
C VAL A 9 21.14 -18.28 -16.18
N PHE A 10 20.73 -17.45 -15.21
CA PHE A 10 19.40 -17.53 -14.59
C PHE A 10 18.28 -17.18 -15.59
N MET A 11 18.51 -16.19 -16.46
CA MET A 11 17.59 -15.79 -17.52
C MET A 11 17.33 -16.91 -18.53
N MET A 12 18.37 -17.67 -18.91
CA MET A 12 18.22 -18.80 -19.84
C MET A 12 17.48 -19.99 -19.21
N LEU A 13 17.63 -20.21 -17.90
CA LEU A 13 16.91 -21.24 -17.15
C LEU A 13 15.42 -20.90 -16.96
N ALA A 14 15.11 -19.63 -16.70
CA ALA A 14 13.72 -19.17 -16.55
C ALA A 14 12.92 -19.29 -17.87
N LEU A 15 13.56 -19.00 -19.01
CA LEU A 15 12.95 -19.15 -20.33
C LEU A 15 12.60 -20.61 -20.67
N ALA A 16 13.37 -21.57 -20.16
CA ALA A 16 13.14 -22.99 -20.35
C ALA A 16 12.03 -23.58 -19.45
N ALA A 17 11.66 -22.87 -18.37
CA ALA A 17 10.71 -23.37 -17.36
C ALA A 17 9.27 -22.88 -17.55
N GLY A 18 9.00 -21.94 -18.47
CA GLY A 18 7.63 -21.48 -18.77
C GLY A 18 6.92 -20.76 -17.61
N LEU A 19 7.65 -20.30 -16.59
CA LEU A 19 7.10 -19.43 -15.55
C LEU A 19 6.82 -18.03 -16.13
N HIS A 20 5.68 -17.44 -15.75
CA HIS A 20 5.25 -16.12 -16.20
C HIS A 20 6.24 -15.04 -15.74
N ALA A 21 7.12 -14.63 -16.66
CA ALA A 21 8.19 -13.66 -16.43
C ALA A 21 7.72 -12.22 -16.15
N SER A 22 6.41 -11.93 -16.08
CA SER A 22 5.89 -10.57 -15.89
C SER A 22 6.11 -10.04 -14.47
N ASP A 23 5.95 -10.89 -13.46
CA ASP A 23 5.93 -10.45 -12.06
C ASP A 23 7.36 -10.29 -11.52
N ASP A 24 8.31 -11.10 -12.01
CA ASP A 24 9.73 -11.00 -11.66
C ASP A 24 10.44 -9.82 -12.35
N LEU A 25 9.93 -9.35 -13.49
CA LEU A 25 10.47 -8.19 -14.21
C LEU A 25 10.19 -6.86 -13.50
N GLU A 26 9.08 -6.74 -12.77
CA GLU A 26 8.73 -5.52 -12.05
C GLU A 26 9.51 -5.36 -10.74
N VAL A 27 9.70 -6.46 -10.00
CA VAL A 27 10.53 -6.48 -8.78
C VAL A 27 12.00 -6.22 -9.13
N ALA A 28 12.52 -6.87 -10.17
CA ALA A 28 13.89 -6.64 -10.63
C ALA A 28 14.11 -5.20 -11.11
N ARG A 29 13.09 -4.52 -11.67
CA ARG A 29 13.22 -3.15 -12.17
C ARG A 29 13.45 -2.12 -11.06
N GLN A 30 13.03 -2.37 -9.82
CA GLN A 30 13.22 -1.43 -8.71
C GLN A 30 14.65 -1.39 -8.17
N GLU A 31 15.41 -2.47 -8.29
CA GLU A 31 16.83 -2.52 -7.88
C GLU A 31 17.75 -1.67 -8.77
N TYR A 32 17.38 -1.44 -10.03
CA TYR A 32 18.17 -0.67 -11.00
C TYR A 32 17.84 0.83 -11.06
N LEU A 33 16.83 1.30 -10.34
CA LEU A 33 16.48 2.72 -10.29
C LEU A 33 17.45 3.46 -9.36
N THR A 34 17.91 4.63 -9.80
CA THR A 34 18.60 5.58 -8.91
C THR A 34 17.63 6.10 -7.83
N GLU A 35 18.14 6.61 -6.70
CA GLU A 35 17.27 7.18 -5.66
C GLU A 35 16.39 8.34 -6.15
N GLU A 36 16.89 9.11 -7.13
CA GLU A 36 16.13 10.17 -7.80
C GLU A 36 15.01 9.60 -8.69
N GLU A 37 15.28 8.52 -9.42
CA GLU A 37 14.27 7.82 -10.21
C GLU A 37 13.26 7.12 -9.31
N LYS A 38 13.69 6.49 -8.20
CA LYS A 38 12.80 5.94 -7.17
C LYS A 38 11.90 7.03 -6.61
N GLN A 39 12.42 8.21 -6.28
CA GLN A 39 11.61 9.35 -5.84
C GLN A 39 10.61 9.82 -6.91
N ARG A 40 11.06 9.87 -8.17
CA ARG A 40 10.21 10.24 -9.31
C ARG A 40 9.10 9.21 -9.58
N TYR A 41 9.40 7.92 -9.47
CA TYR A 41 8.48 6.82 -9.74
C TYR A 41 7.60 6.46 -8.55
N MET A 42 8.08 6.69 -7.31
CA MET A 42 7.32 6.40 -6.10
C MET A 42 6.30 7.49 -5.73
N GLY A 43 6.38 8.67 -6.36
CA GLY A 43 5.44 9.78 -6.15
C GLY A 43 5.44 10.37 -4.73
N ALA A 44 6.27 9.83 -3.84
CA ALA A 44 6.43 10.26 -2.47
C ALA A 44 7.80 10.92 -2.31
N PHE A 45 7.81 12.25 -2.27
CA PHE A 45 8.92 12.95 -1.62
C PHE A 45 8.95 12.46 -0.18
N LYS A 46 10.03 11.76 0.25
CA LYS A 46 10.32 11.64 1.68
C LYS A 46 10.68 13.07 2.11
N PRO A 47 9.83 13.81 2.85
CA PRO A 47 10.29 15.07 3.41
C PRO A 47 11.53 14.76 4.24
N VAL A 48 12.55 15.61 4.16
CA VAL A 48 13.67 15.55 5.12
C VAL A 48 13.02 15.66 6.49
N ARG A 49 12.99 14.54 7.21
CA ARG A 49 12.39 14.45 8.52
C ARG A 49 13.25 15.33 9.40
N SER A 50 12.68 16.36 10.02
CA SER A 50 13.32 16.86 11.24
C SER A 50 13.34 15.68 12.20
N ASP A 51 14.47 15.42 12.86
CA ASP A 51 14.64 14.33 13.84
C ASP A 51 13.77 14.51 15.10
N GLU A 52 12.73 15.34 15.03
CA GLU A 52 11.77 15.55 16.08
C GLU A 52 10.83 14.36 16.17
N VAL A 53 11.29 13.33 16.87
CA VAL A 53 10.44 12.27 17.40
C VAL A 53 9.48 12.94 18.38
N ARG A 54 8.26 13.22 17.93
CA ARG A 54 7.23 13.71 18.82
C ARG A 54 6.83 12.59 19.76
N GLU A 55 7.18 12.72 21.04
CA GLU A 55 6.66 11.89 22.13
C GLU A 55 5.12 11.86 22.03
N ILE A 56 4.58 10.72 21.58
CA ILE A 56 3.14 10.49 21.54
C ILE A 56 2.77 10.04 22.95
N SER A 57 1.90 10.83 23.61
CA SER A 57 1.30 10.62 24.93
C SER A 57 1.52 9.22 25.53
N SER A 58 2.02 9.16 26.78
CA SER A 58 2.24 7.96 27.59
C SER A 58 0.96 7.16 27.95
N ARG A 59 -0.14 7.37 27.22
CA ARG A 59 -1.39 6.64 27.41
C ARG A 59 -1.23 5.22 26.90
N ALA A 60 -1.58 4.24 27.72
CA ALA A 60 -1.69 2.86 27.29
C ALA A 60 -2.65 2.75 26.10
N LEU A 61 -2.14 2.28 24.96
CA LEU A 61 -2.95 2.00 23.77
C LEU A 61 -3.67 0.66 23.94
N PRO A 62 -4.84 0.49 23.31
CA PRO A 62 -5.47 -0.82 23.20
C PRO A 62 -4.54 -1.83 22.54
N THR A 63 -4.64 -3.11 22.93
CA THR A 63 -3.86 -4.21 22.34
C THR A 63 -4.22 -4.48 20.88
N SER A 64 -5.43 -4.12 20.46
CA SER A 64 -5.87 -4.18 19.06
C SER A 64 -6.89 -3.10 18.76
N ILE A 65 -6.88 -2.61 17.53
CA ILE A 65 -7.90 -1.74 16.96
C ILE A 65 -8.24 -2.28 15.57
N ASP A 66 -9.53 -2.32 15.22
CA ASP A 66 -9.98 -2.71 13.89
C ASP A 66 -11.15 -1.83 13.45
N TYR A 67 -10.94 -1.00 12.43
CA TYR A 67 -11.97 -0.12 11.89
C TYR A 67 -12.76 -0.75 10.73
N ARG A 68 -12.51 -2.01 10.34
CA ARG A 68 -13.21 -2.66 9.21
C ARG A 68 -14.73 -2.72 9.40
N THR A 69 -15.20 -2.82 10.63
CA THR A 69 -16.63 -2.82 10.98
C THR A 69 -17.13 -1.46 11.43
N ASP A 70 -16.30 -0.42 11.43
CA ASP A 70 -16.71 0.93 11.78
C ASP A 70 -17.62 1.49 10.68
N SER A 71 -18.78 2.01 11.06
CA SER A 71 -19.75 2.57 10.10
C SER A 71 -19.23 3.81 9.36
N CYS A 72 -18.13 4.40 9.85
CA CYS A 72 -17.44 5.49 9.19
C CYS A 72 -16.41 5.06 8.17
N LEU A 73 -16.00 3.79 8.15
CA LEU A 73 -15.04 3.33 7.15
C LEU A 73 -15.76 3.14 5.81
N PRO A 74 -15.39 3.88 4.75
CA PRO A 74 -16.05 3.73 3.46
C PRO A 74 -15.82 2.34 2.88
N PRO A 75 -16.63 1.85 1.94
CA PRO A 75 -16.39 0.54 1.29
C PRO A 75 -15.09 0.54 0.50
N VAL A 76 -14.44 -0.62 0.37
CA VAL A 76 -13.24 -0.79 -0.47
C VAL A 76 -13.58 -0.43 -1.91
N ARG A 77 -12.71 0.39 -2.53
CA ARG A 77 -12.88 0.89 -3.90
C ARG A 77 -11.98 0.13 -4.87
N ASN A 78 -12.13 0.40 -6.17
CA ASN A 78 -11.32 -0.17 -7.23
C ASN A 78 -10.68 0.94 -8.08
N GLN A 79 -9.35 1.01 -8.10
CA GLN A 79 -8.57 1.97 -8.89
C GLN A 79 -8.43 1.59 -10.38
N GLY A 80 -8.80 0.36 -10.76
CA GLY A 80 -8.64 -0.14 -12.12
C GLY A 80 -7.16 -0.23 -12.55
N GLY A 81 -6.91 -0.11 -13.85
CA GLY A 81 -5.54 -0.14 -14.42
C GLY A 81 -4.76 1.17 -14.25
N CYS A 82 -5.18 2.05 -13.35
CA CYS A 82 -4.61 3.38 -13.15
C CYS A 82 -3.77 3.44 -11.87
N GLY A 83 -2.58 4.05 -11.92
CA GLY A 83 -1.71 4.32 -10.77
C GLY A 83 -2.24 5.41 -9.82
N SER A 84 -3.50 5.31 -9.41
CA SER A 84 -4.23 6.32 -8.61
C SER A 84 -4.38 5.95 -7.13
N CYS A 85 -3.70 4.90 -6.67
CA CYS A 85 -3.72 4.44 -5.26
C CYS A 85 -3.49 5.58 -4.25
N TRP A 86 -2.64 6.56 -4.57
CA TRP A 86 -2.41 7.76 -3.74
C TRP A 86 -3.71 8.55 -3.48
N ALA A 87 -4.57 8.69 -4.49
CA ALA A 87 -5.83 9.40 -4.37
C ALA A 87 -6.81 8.61 -3.50
N PHE A 88 -6.90 7.30 -3.70
CA PHE A 88 -7.74 6.41 -2.88
C PHE A 88 -7.27 6.34 -1.42
N SER A 89 -5.97 6.40 -1.17
CA SER A 89 -5.41 6.48 0.18
C SER A 89 -5.84 7.78 0.87
N ALA A 90 -5.60 8.92 0.23
CA ALA A 90 -5.95 10.23 0.77
C ALA A 90 -7.46 10.40 1.02
N THR A 91 -8.31 10.03 0.05
CA THR A 91 -9.76 10.19 0.16
C THR A 91 -10.35 9.34 1.29
N THR A 92 -9.86 8.11 1.48
CA THR A 92 -10.32 7.23 2.57
C THR A 92 -10.13 7.88 3.94
N VAL A 93 -8.95 8.49 4.18
CA VAL A 93 -8.66 9.14 5.47
C VAL A 93 -9.55 10.37 5.69
N VAL A 94 -9.77 11.17 4.65
CA VAL A 94 -10.65 12.35 4.72
C VAL A 94 -12.10 11.95 4.95
N GLU A 95 -12.60 10.93 4.25
CA GLU A 95 -13.95 10.37 4.40
C GLU A 95 -14.17 9.86 5.82
N PHE A 96 -13.26 9.01 6.31
CA PHE A 96 -13.33 8.44 7.65
C PHE A 96 -13.31 9.53 8.70
N GLY A 97 -12.34 10.44 8.65
CA GLY A 97 -12.20 11.54 9.62
C GLY A 97 -13.41 12.47 9.65
N LYS A 98 -13.98 12.80 8.47
CA LYS A 98 -15.19 13.60 8.37
C LYS A 98 -16.36 12.91 9.08
N CYS A 99 -16.59 11.63 8.81
CA CYS A 99 -17.64 10.83 9.45
C CYS A 99 -17.46 10.75 10.97
N LYS A 100 -16.25 10.42 11.44
CA LYS A 100 -15.96 10.33 12.89
C LYS A 100 -16.19 11.65 13.62
N LYS A 101 -15.95 12.79 12.97
CA LYS A 101 -16.16 14.12 13.55
C LYS A 101 -17.63 14.59 13.49
N SER A 102 -18.34 14.31 12.39
CA SER A 102 -19.70 14.84 12.19
C SER A 102 -20.80 13.95 12.75
N GLY A 103 -20.50 12.69 13.13
CA GLY A 103 -21.50 11.73 13.60
C GLY A 103 -22.47 11.25 12.52
N GLY A 104 -22.26 11.64 11.26
CA GLY A 104 -23.02 11.17 10.09
C GLY A 104 -22.23 10.12 9.32
N SER A 105 -22.91 9.21 8.61
CA SER A 105 -22.25 8.19 7.77
C SER A 105 -21.30 8.78 6.72
N ALA A 106 -20.27 8.04 6.31
CA ALA A 106 -19.40 8.33 5.16
C ALA A 106 -20.20 8.33 3.85
N ARG A 107 -21.07 9.33 3.69
CA ARG A 107 -21.82 9.61 2.50
C ARG A 107 -21.17 10.81 1.84
N ASP A 108 -20.95 10.68 0.54
CA ASP A 108 -20.76 11.78 -0.41
C ASP A 108 -19.35 12.06 -0.95
N PHE A 109 -18.46 11.07 -1.02
CA PHE A 109 -17.69 10.94 -2.27
C PHE A 109 -18.42 9.91 -3.13
N ARG A 110 -19.08 10.40 -4.18
CA ARG A 110 -19.89 9.61 -5.12
C ARG A 110 -19.16 8.32 -5.45
N SER A 111 -19.84 7.18 -5.28
CA SER A 111 -19.38 5.92 -5.84
C SER A 111 -19.10 6.10 -7.33
N GLY A 112 -17.89 5.77 -7.73
CA GLY A 112 -17.40 5.92 -9.09
C GLY A 112 -16.03 5.28 -9.20
N VAL A 113 -15.73 4.73 -10.37
CA VAL A 113 -14.38 4.31 -10.71
C VAL A 113 -13.62 5.58 -11.07
N PHE A 114 -12.51 5.84 -10.38
CA PHE A 114 -11.54 6.82 -10.89
C PHE A 114 -10.94 6.21 -12.16
N ASN A 115 -11.44 6.65 -13.31
CA ASN A 115 -11.03 6.16 -14.62
C ASN A 115 -10.62 7.36 -15.47
N ASP A 116 -9.38 7.81 -15.28
CA ASP A 116 -8.76 8.78 -16.17
C ASP A 116 -8.13 8.02 -17.34
N ALA A 117 -8.62 8.31 -18.55
CA ALA A 117 -8.18 7.67 -19.79
C ALA A 117 -6.69 7.92 -20.11
N ASN A 118 -6.08 8.94 -19.49
CA ASN A 118 -4.66 9.26 -19.64
C ASN A 118 -3.82 8.77 -18.46
N CYS A 119 -4.41 8.01 -17.54
CA CYS A 119 -3.68 7.51 -16.38
C CYS A 119 -2.69 6.42 -16.76
N VAL A 120 -1.46 6.57 -16.29
CA VAL A 120 -0.39 5.58 -16.45
C VAL A 120 -0.33 4.67 -15.21
N ALA A 121 0.06 3.42 -15.41
CA ALA A 121 0.44 2.54 -14.31
C ALA A 121 1.68 3.11 -13.61
N ASN A 122 1.70 3.09 -12.28
CA ASN A 122 2.85 3.49 -11.48
C ASN A 122 3.37 2.29 -10.68
N ASN A 123 4.67 2.31 -10.37
CA ASN A 123 5.31 1.25 -9.58
C ASN A 123 5.22 1.52 -8.06
N ALA A 124 4.58 2.61 -7.66
CA ALA A 124 4.37 2.98 -6.26
C ALA A 124 2.97 2.61 -5.82
N HIS A 125 2.84 2.01 -4.65
CA HIS A 125 1.53 1.71 -4.08
C HIS A 125 1.29 2.47 -2.78
N ALA A 126 0.10 3.03 -2.63
CA ALA A 126 -0.33 3.71 -1.42
C ALA A 126 -1.59 3.02 -0.88
N MET A 127 -1.56 2.68 0.40
CA MET A 127 -2.62 1.94 1.11
C MET A 127 -2.89 2.60 2.46
N ASN A 128 -3.97 2.18 3.13
CA ASN A 128 -4.32 2.72 4.44
C ASN A 128 -4.18 1.66 5.53
N VAL A 129 -3.49 1.99 6.62
CA VAL A 129 -3.59 1.23 7.86
C VAL A 129 -4.94 1.58 8.52
N VAL A 130 -5.77 0.56 8.75
CA VAL A 130 -7.11 0.71 9.36
C VAL A 130 -7.26 -0.04 10.68
N GLY A 131 -6.16 -0.59 11.19
CA GLY A 131 -6.16 -1.35 12.41
C GLY A 131 -4.82 -2.00 12.69
N TYR A 132 -4.72 -2.63 13.84
CA TYR A 132 -3.59 -3.44 14.27
C TYR A 132 -4.03 -4.45 15.31
N GLY A 133 -3.22 -5.49 15.48
CA GLY A 133 -3.44 -6.50 16.53
C GLY A 133 -2.24 -7.41 16.69
N ASN A 134 -2.49 -8.54 17.36
CA ASN A 134 -1.54 -9.63 17.51
C ASN A 134 -2.23 -10.94 17.09
N LEU A 135 -1.53 -11.76 16.32
CA LEU A 135 -1.99 -13.09 15.93
C LEU A 135 -0.85 -14.07 16.24
N ASN A 136 -1.07 -14.95 17.20
CA ASN A 136 -0.11 -15.99 17.60
C ASN A 136 1.29 -15.46 17.95
N GLY A 137 1.37 -14.30 18.62
CA GLY A 137 2.63 -13.68 18.99
C GLY A 137 3.22 -12.76 17.91
N VAL A 138 2.64 -12.70 16.71
CA VAL A 138 3.07 -11.78 15.65
C VAL A 138 2.17 -10.54 15.65
N ASP A 139 2.78 -9.38 15.85
CA ASP A 139 2.11 -8.10 15.74
C ASP A 139 1.87 -7.74 14.28
N TYR A 140 0.67 -7.24 13.95
CA TYR A 140 0.33 -6.89 12.57
C TYR A 140 -0.40 -5.55 12.47
N TRP A 141 -0.33 -4.96 11.28
CA TRP A 141 -1.22 -3.93 10.75
C TRP A 141 -2.33 -4.56 9.92
N VAL A 142 -3.55 -4.05 10.04
CA VAL A 142 -4.63 -4.31 9.07
C VAL A 142 -4.52 -3.24 7.99
N VAL A 143 -4.18 -3.64 6.77
CA VAL A 143 -3.95 -2.74 5.66
C VAL A 143 -5.06 -2.89 4.64
N ARG A 144 -5.68 -1.77 4.27
CA ARG A 144 -6.76 -1.65 3.30
C ARG A 144 -6.20 -1.28 1.93
N ASN A 145 -6.59 -2.05 0.91
CA ASN A 145 -6.21 -1.82 -0.48
C ASN A 145 -7.29 -1.06 -1.28
N SER A 146 -6.99 -0.76 -2.55
CA SER A 146 -7.87 -0.12 -3.53
C SER A 146 -8.05 -0.96 -4.81
N TRP A 147 -7.92 -2.30 -4.70
CA TRP A 147 -8.06 -3.25 -5.82
C TRP A 147 -9.39 -4.01 -5.82
N SER A 148 -10.47 -3.38 -5.36
CA SER A 148 -11.79 -3.99 -5.14
C SER A 148 -11.89 -4.87 -3.89
N ALA A 149 -13.13 -5.07 -3.44
CA ALA A 149 -13.47 -6.01 -2.37
C ALA A 149 -13.38 -7.48 -2.83
N GLY A 150 -13.28 -7.75 -4.13
CA GLY A 150 -13.07 -9.10 -4.65
C GLY A 150 -11.62 -9.59 -4.55
N TRP A 151 -10.68 -8.71 -4.23
CA TRP A 151 -9.28 -9.05 -4.05
C TRP A 151 -9.02 -9.55 -2.62
N GLU A 152 -8.46 -10.76 -2.50
CA GLU A 152 -8.13 -11.42 -1.23
C GLU A 152 -9.24 -11.34 -0.16
N ALA A 153 -8.86 -11.03 1.09
CA ALA A 153 -9.73 -10.98 2.27
C ALA A 153 -10.61 -9.71 2.27
N ALA A 154 -11.50 -9.61 1.29
CA ALA A 154 -12.41 -8.48 1.10
C ALA A 154 -11.73 -7.12 0.85
N GLY A 155 -10.54 -7.13 0.24
CA GLY A 155 -9.75 -5.93 -0.05
C GLY A 155 -8.72 -5.53 1.01
N TYR A 156 -8.37 -6.44 1.92
CA TYR A 156 -7.45 -6.20 3.04
C TYR A 156 -6.34 -7.24 3.10
N VAL A 157 -5.19 -6.83 3.64
CA VAL A 157 -4.04 -7.69 3.93
C VAL A 157 -3.53 -7.40 5.34
N LEU A 158 -2.92 -8.40 5.98
CA LEU A 158 -2.21 -8.21 7.24
C LEU A 158 -0.72 -8.07 6.96
N VAL A 159 -0.09 -7.05 7.54
CA VAL A 159 1.34 -6.77 7.36
C VAL A 159 2.01 -6.80 8.73
N GLU A 160 3.12 -7.50 8.88
CA GLU A 160 3.85 -7.56 10.14
C GLU A 160 4.25 -6.15 10.61
N ARG A 161 4.11 -5.91 11.92
CA ARG A 161 4.34 -4.60 12.54
C ARG A 161 5.54 -4.66 13.47
N GLY A 162 6.34 -3.60 13.47
CA GLY A 162 7.51 -3.48 14.35
C GLY A 162 8.81 -4.03 13.74
N VAL A 163 8.77 -4.37 12.46
CA VAL A 163 9.92 -4.77 11.64
C VAL A 163 10.14 -3.74 10.54
N ASP A 164 11.39 -3.54 10.12
CA ASP A 164 11.67 -2.81 8.89
C ASP A 164 11.42 -3.76 7.71
N LEU A 165 10.59 -3.32 6.76
CA LEU A 165 10.19 -4.12 5.60
C LEU A 165 11.01 -3.76 4.35
N HIS A 166 12.10 -3.00 4.52
CA HIS A 166 12.98 -2.55 3.45
C HIS A 166 14.12 -3.53 3.08
N ASP A 167 14.19 -4.70 3.71
CA ASP A 167 15.28 -5.67 3.56
C ASP A 167 14.98 -6.81 2.57
#